data_AF-A0A2S6IKE0-F1
#
_entry.id   AF-A0A2S6IKE0-F1
#
_cell.length_a   1.000
_cell.length_b   1.000
_cell.length_c   1.000
_cell.angle_alpha   90.00
_cell.angle_beta   90.00
_cell.angle_gamma   90.00
#
_symmetry.space_group_name_H-M   'P 1'
#
loop_
_entity.id
_entity.type
_entity.pdbx_description
1 polymer ?
#
loop_
_entity_poly.entity_id
_entity_poly.type
_entity_poly.pdbx_seq_one_letter_code
_entity_poly.pdbx_strand_id
1 'polypeptide(L)'
;MTTIKASCPCCGDVELTPKQVRLVVCTVKSRSFYAFNCPTCKDEVRKPAGEDVVALLVSGGVPVERWVIPTEALEEHTGPTISWDDVLDFALVLDSVDDLAGIAGDRPRRMA
;
A
#
# COMPACT_ATOMS: atom_id res chain seq x y z
N MET A 1 -15.10 -28.07 8.93
CA MET A 1 -14.95 -27.00 7.92
C MET A 1 -14.91 -25.69 8.68
N THR A 2 -13.79 -24.97 8.66
CA THR A 2 -13.66 -23.69 9.37
C THR A 2 -14.44 -22.61 8.61
N THR A 3 -15.32 -21.89 9.31
CA THR A 3 -16.11 -20.78 8.77
C THR A 3 -15.61 -19.49 9.38
N ILE A 4 -15.29 -18.50 8.55
CA ILE A 4 -14.82 -17.19 8.97
C ILE A 4 -16.00 -16.22 8.90
N LYS A 5 -16.30 -15.57 10.02
CA LYS A 5 -17.29 -14.49 10.06
C LYS A 5 -16.61 -13.16 9.83
N ALA A 6 -17.10 -12.41 8.84
CA ALA A 6 -16.62 -11.06 8.56
C ALA A 6 -17.82 -10.16 8.28
N SER A 7 -17.74 -8.89 8.69
CA SER A 7 -18.80 -7.92 8.41
C SER A 7 -18.58 -7.19 7.09
N CYS A 8 -19.61 -7.15 6.25
CA CYS A 8 -19.73 -6.28 5.08
C CYS A 8 -20.44 -4.98 5.49
N PRO A 9 -19.94 -3.79 5.13
CA PRO A 9 -20.58 -2.52 5.48
C PRO A 9 -21.99 -2.34 4.88
N CYS A 10 -22.29 -3.01 3.77
CA CYS A 10 -23.60 -2.94 3.12
C CYS A 10 -24.57 -4.04 3.55
N CYS A 11 -24.08 -5.25 3.84
CA CYS A 11 -24.93 -6.44 4.05
C CYS A 11 -24.92 -6.99 5.49
N GLY A 12 -24.05 -6.48 6.37
CA GLY A 12 -23.87 -7.01 7.71
C GLY A 12 -22.92 -8.22 7.75
N ASP A 13 -23.10 -9.10 8.72
CA ASP A 13 -22.21 -10.25 8.91
C ASP A 13 -22.42 -11.32 7.84
N VAL A 14 -21.33 -11.77 7.24
CA VAL A 14 -21.30 -12.82 6.22
C VAL A 14 -20.37 -13.95 6.64
N GLU A 15 -20.72 -15.17 6.24
CA GLU A 15 -19.92 -16.37 6.47
C GLU A 15 -19.11 -16.71 5.22
N LEU A 16 -17.80 -16.89 5.41
CA LEU A 16 -16.84 -17.11 4.33
C LEU A 16 -16.03 -18.38 4.62
N THR A 17 -15.62 -19.04 3.55
CA THR A 17 -14.62 -20.10 3.63
C THR A 17 -13.20 -19.52 3.62
N PRO A 18 -12.18 -20.23 4.15
CA PRO A 18 -10.81 -19.73 4.18
C PRO A 18 -10.24 -19.39 2.80
N LYS A 19 -10.74 -20.04 1.74
CA LYS A 19 -10.33 -19.77 0.35
C LYS A 19 -10.93 -18.50 -0.25
N GLN A 20 -12.01 -17.97 0.35
CA GLN A 20 -12.66 -16.74 -0.09
C GLN A 20 -12.08 -15.49 0.57
N VAL A 21 -11.20 -15.67 1.55
CA VAL A 21 -10.48 -14.59 2.22
C VAL A 21 -9.07 -14.54 1.67
N ARG A 22 -8.63 -13.34 1.28
CA ARG A 22 -7.25 -13.06 0.92
C ARG A 22 -6.59 -12.33 2.08
N LEU A 23 -5.53 -12.91 2.64
CA LEU A 23 -4.74 -12.29 3.69
C LEU A 23 -3.39 -11.83 3.14
N VAL A 24 -3.10 -10.54 3.27
CA VAL A 24 -1.83 -9.93 2.87
C VAL A 24 -1.09 -9.46 4.11
N VAL A 25 0.08 -10.04 4.35
CA VAL A 25 0.98 -9.67 5.46
C VAL A 25 2.17 -8.92 4.88
N CYS A 26 2.27 -7.65 5.23
CA CYS A 26 3.33 -6.75 4.78
C CYS A 26 4.51 -6.75 5.76
N THR A 27 5.70 -6.39 5.28
CA THR A 27 6.87 -6.09 6.14
C THR A 27 6.56 -4.99 7.16
N VAL A 28 5.74 -4.01 6.78
CA VAL A 28 5.20 -3.00 7.69
C VAL A 28 3.83 -3.42 8.19
N LYS A 29 3.73 -3.71 9.50
CA LYS A 29 2.54 -4.25 10.15
C LYS A 29 1.27 -3.43 9.90
N SER A 30 1.38 -2.10 9.91
CA SER A 30 0.23 -1.19 9.68
C SER A 30 -0.34 -1.27 8.25
N ARG A 31 0.41 -1.83 7.30
CA ARG A 31 -0.04 -2.01 5.92
C ARG A 31 -0.56 -3.42 5.64
N SER A 32 -0.60 -4.31 6.63
CA SER A 32 -1.21 -5.64 6.51
C SER A 32 -2.74 -5.54 6.50
N PHE A 33 -3.37 -6.36 5.68
CA PHE A 33 -4.83 -6.33 5.50
C PHE A 33 -5.37 -7.68 5.09
N TYR A 34 -6.67 -7.87 5.29
CA TYR A 34 -7.42 -8.94 4.63
C TYR A 34 -8.51 -8.34 3.75
N ALA A 35 -8.85 -9.07 2.70
CA ALA A 35 -9.91 -8.71 1.76
C ALA A 35 -10.77 -9.93 1.44
N PHE A 36 -12.04 -9.69 1.14
CA PHE A 36 -12.97 -10.71 0.67
C PHE A 36 -14.04 -10.07 -0.21
N ASN A 37 -14.61 -10.86 -1.12
CA ASN A 37 -15.77 -10.45 -1.89
C ASN A 37 -17.05 -10.82 -1.13
N CYS A 38 -17.92 -9.85 -0.88
CA CYS A 38 -19.19 -10.11 -0.21
C CYS A 38 -20.07 -11.04 -1.08
N PRO A 39 -20.56 -12.18 -0.59
CA PRO A 39 -21.40 -13.08 -1.38
C PRO A 39 -22.75 -12.45 -1.80
N THR A 40 -23.18 -11.41 -1.08
CA THR A 40 -24.47 -10.73 -1.31
C THR A 40 -24.34 -9.57 -2.30
N CYS A 41 -23.52 -8.55 -1.99
CA CYS A 41 -23.36 -7.37 -2.85
C CYS A 41 -22.24 -7.51 -3.89
N LYS A 42 -21.37 -8.52 -3.78
CA LYS A 42 -20.21 -8.78 -4.65
C LYS A 42 -19.10 -7.73 -4.60
N ASP A 43 -19.22 -6.72 -3.73
CA ASP A 43 -18.16 -5.74 -3.52
C ASP A 43 -16.98 -6.36 -2.75
N GLU A 44 -15.78 -5.89 -3.09
CA GLU A 44 -14.57 -6.22 -2.34
C GLU A 44 -14.52 -5.38 -1.07
N VAL A 45 -14.50 -6.05 0.08
CA VAL A 45 -14.35 -5.43 1.39
C VAL A 45 -12.92 -5.63 1.87
N ARG A 46 -12.21 -4.53 2.10
CA ARG A 46 -10.83 -4.53 2.63
C ARG A 46 -10.80 -4.01 4.05
N LYS A 47 -10.09 -4.71 4.94
CA LYS A 47 -9.96 -4.35 6.36
C LYS A 47 -8.52 -4.52 6.85
N PRO A 48 -8.06 -3.65 7.78
CA PRO A 48 -6.73 -3.78 8.37
C PRO A 48 -6.63 -5.09 9.15
N ALA A 49 -5.46 -5.73 9.08
CA ALA A 49 -5.17 -6.99 9.77
C ALA A 49 -4.04 -6.74 10.79
N GLY A 50 -4.42 -6.56 12.05
CA GLY A 50 -3.48 -6.56 13.18
C GLY A 50 -2.94 -7.96 13.47
N GLU A 51 -1.96 -8.07 14.37
CA GLU A 51 -1.30 -9.35 14.69
C GLU A 51 -2.28 -10.45 15.12
N ASP A 52 -3.24 -10.11 15.98
CA ASP A 52 -4.26 -11.05 16.46
C ASP A 52 -5.14 -11.56 15.31
N VAL A 53 -5.53 -10.67 14.39
CA VAL A 53 -6.36 -11.00 13.22
C VAL A 53 -5.56 -11.88 12.25
N VAL A 54 -4.29 -11.57 12.03
CA VAL A 54 -3.39 -12.39 11.21
C VAL A 54 -3.28 -13.79 11.80
N ALA A 55 -2.99 -13.91 13.10
CA ALA A 55 -2.87 -15.21 13.77
C ALA A 55 -4.18 -16.03 13.70
N LEU A 56 -5.33 -15.37 13.88
CA LEU A 56 -6.64 -16.00 13.79
C LEU A 56 -6.93 -16.50 12.36
N LEU A 57 -6.67 -15.69 11.33
CA LEU A 57 -6.92 -16.08 9.94
C LEU A 57 -5.95 -17.18 9.47
N VAL A 58 -4.69 -17.11 9.91
CA VAL A 58 -3.69 -18.16 9.65
C VAL A 58 -4.10 -19.48 10.28
N SER A 59 -4.50 -19.48 11.56
CA SER A 59 -5.00 -20.70 12.22
C SER A 59 -6.31 -21.22 11.61
N GLY A 60 -7.13 -20.33 11.04
CA GLY A 60 -8.32 -20.67 10.25
C GLY A 60 -8.03 -21.31 8.89
N GLY A 61 -6.76 -21.34 8.44
CA GLY A 61 -6.32 -21.94 7.18
C GLY A 61 -6.39 -21.00 5.97
N VAL A 62 -6.42 -19.68 6.19
CA VAL A 62 -6.40 -18.68 5.12
C VAL A 62 -5.00 -18.62 4.50
N PRO A 63 -4.88 -18.67 3.15
CA PRO A 63 -3.57 -18.54 2.50
C PRO A 63 -2.99 -17.14 2.73
N VAL A 64 -1.71 -17.09 3.10
CA VAL A 64 -1.00 -15.83 3.36
C VAL A 64 -0.18 -15.43 2.15
N GLU A 65 -0.46 -14.24 1.64
CA GLU A 65 0.37 -13.54 0.67
C GLU A 65 1.32 -12.61 1.42
N ARG A 66 2.62 -12.79 1.24
CA ARG A 66 3.63 -11.94 1.88
C ARG A 66 4.06 -10.84 0.93
N TRP A 67 3.90 -9.59 1.36
CA TRP A 67 4.35 -8.43 0.61
C TRP A 67 5.58 -7.83 1.27
N VAL A 68 6.64 -7.72 0.48
CA VAL A 68 7.83 -6.95 0.84
C VAL A 68 7.62 -5.54 0.31
N ILE A 69 7.42 -4.59 1.24
CA ILE A 69 7.38 -3.18 0.85
C ILE A 69 8.83 -2.75 0.62
N PRO A 70 9.16 -2.23 -0.57
CA PRO A 70 10.51 -1.76 -0.87
C PRO A 70 10.88 -0.57 0.00
N THR A 71 12.17 -0.39 0.29
CA THR A 71 12.68 0.65 1.17
C THR A 71 12.27 2.04 0.68
N GLU A 72 12.29 2.25 -0.63
CA GLU A 72 11.91 3.48 -1.32
C GLU A 72 10.47 3.92 -0.96
N ALA A 73 9.54 2.97 -0.78
CA ALA A 73 8.16 3.28 -0.41
C ALA A 73 7.97 3.60 1.10
N LEU A 74 9.05 3.46 1.87
CA LEU A 74 9.14 3.77 3.30
C LEU A 74 10.02 4.98 3.58
N GLU A 75 10.62 5.59 2.55
CA GLU A 75 11.40 6.80 2.70
C GLU A 75 10.53 7.96 3.17
N GLU A 76 11.12 8.83 3.99
CA GLU A 76 10.47 10.06 4.40
C GLU A 76 10.51 11.06 3.24
N HIS A 77 9.36 11.25 2.58
CA HIS A 77 9.24 12.24 1.53
C HIS A 77 9.22 13.65 2.11
N THR A 78 10.28 14.42 1.85
CA THR A 78 10.39 15.81 2.28
C THR A 78 10.31 16.74 1.07
N GLY A 79 9.67 17.90 1.24
CA GLY A 79 9.54 18.92 0.20
C GLY A 79 8.13 18.99 -0.41
N PRO A 80 7.93 19.89 -1.40
CA PRO A 80 6.66 20.02 -2.10
C PRO A 80 6.36 18.77 -2.95
N THR A 81 5.08 18.52 -3.22
CA THR A 81 4.65 17.51 -4.19
C THR A 81 5.20 17.85 -5.57
N ILE A 82 5.77 16.86 -6.26
CA ILE A 82 6.23 17.02 -7.64
C ILE A 82 5.00 17.26 -8.53
N SER A 83 5.00 18.39 -9.23
CA SER A 83 4.01 18.78 -10.21
C SER A 83 4.47 18.44 -11.63
N TRP A 84 3.58 18.63 -12.60
CA TRP A 84 3.94 18.46 -14.01
C TRP A 84 4.99 19.47 -14.49
N ASP A 85 4.96 20.70 -13.96
CA ASP A 85 5.93 21.74 -14.32
C ASP A 85 7.34 21.33 -13.85
N ASP A 86 7.48 20.75 -12.65
CA ASP A 86 8.77 20.25 -12.15
C ASP A 86 9.36 19.17 -13.07
N VAL A 87 8.52 18.30 -13.65
CA VAL A 87 8.94 17.25 -14.57
C VAL A 87 9.38 17.84 -15.92
N LEU A 88 8.64 18.83 -16.42
CA LEU A 88 8.98 19.51 -17.67
C LEU A 88 10.28 20.30 -17.54
N ASP A 89 10.44 21.05 -16.44
CA ASP A 89 11.66 21.80 -16.14
C ASP A 89 12.85 20.84 -16.06
N PHE A 90 12.71 19.70 -15.38
CA PHE A 90 13.74 18.67 -15.32
C PHE A 90 14.13 18.15 -16.71
N ALA A 91 13.16 17.88 -17.59
CA ALA A 91 13.42 17.39 -18.94
C ALA A 91 14.15 18.43 -19.81
N LEU A 92 13.80 19.72 -19.69
CA LEU A 92 14.48 20.81 -20.41
C LEU A 92 15.92 21.03 -19.93
N VAL A 93 16.15 20.90 -18.61
CA VAL A 93 17.50 20.93 -18.04
C VAL A 93 18.31 19.74 -18.53
N LEU A 94 17.71 18.55 -18.61
CA LEU A 94 18.39 17.35 -19.08
C LEU A 94 18.87 17.45 -20.53
N ASP A 95 18.11 18.11 -21.40
CA ASP A 95 18.46 18.31 -22.81
C ASP A 95 19.62 19.31 -23.01
N SER A 96 19.79 20.25 -22.08
CA SER A 96 20.75 21.35 -22.21
C SER A 96 22.08 21.15 -21.48
N VAL A 97 22.24 20.04 -20.75
CA VAL A 97 23.32 19.85 -19.78
C VAL A 97 24.00 18.50 -19.92
N ASP A 98 25.32 18.53 -20.15
CA ASP A 98 26.17 17.33 -20.17
C ASP A 98 26.61 16.86 -18.76
N ASP A 99 26.59 17.74 -17.73
CA ASP A 99 26.90 17.40 -16.32
C ASP A 99 25.77 17.83 -15.35
N LEU A 100 24.84 16.91 -15.13
CA LEU A 100 23.69 17.11 -14.24
C LEU A 100 24.06 17.13 -12.75
N ALA A 101 25.13 16.44 -12.36
CA ALA A 101 25.51 16.32 -10.96
C ALA A 101 26.02 17.66 -10.40
N GLY A 102 26.73 18.44 -11.22
CA GLY A 102 27.15 19.79 -10.87
C GLY A 102 25.97 20.74 -10.63
N ILE A 103 24.94 20.67 -11.46
CA ILE A 103 23.77 21.56 -11.38
C ILE A 103 22.87 21.23 -10.19
N ALA A 104 22.66 19.94 -9.89
CA ALA A 104 21.87 19.53 -8.73
C ALA A 104 22.50 19.98 -7.39
N GLY A 105 23.83 20.12 -7.36
CA GLY A 105 24.58 20.60 -6.20
C GLY A 105 24.49 22.12 -5.98
N ASP A 106 24.30 22.91 -7.04
CA ASP A 106 24.33 24.37 -7.00
C ASP A 106 22.94 24.99 -6.77
N ARG A 107 22.21 24.48 -5.77
CA ARG A 107 20.86 24.99 -5.47
C ARG A 107 20.99 26.38 -4.82
N PRO A 108 20.57 27.49 -5.45
CA PRO A 108 20.62 28.79 -4.81
C PRO A 108 19.75 28.76 -3.56
N ARG A 109 20.33 29.08 -2.40
CA ARG A 109 19.58 29.34 -1.17
C ARG A 109 18.59 30.46 -1.48
N ARG A 110 17.31 30.14 -1.65
CA ARG A 110 16.26 31.15 -1.67
C ARG A 110 16.36 31.93 -0.35
N MET A 111 16.85 33.16 -0.44
CA MET A 111 16.84 34.11 0.68
C MET A 111 15.38 34.34 1.08
N ALA A 112 15.17 34.36 2.40
CA ALA A 112 13.89 34.52 3.09
C ALA A 112 13.13 35.79 2.69
#